data_AF-A0A7K0XME8-F1
#
_entry.id   AF-A0A7K0XME8-F1
#
_cell.length_a   1.000
_cell.length_b   1.000
_cell.length_c   1.000
_cell.angle_alpha   90.00
_cell.angle_beta   90.00
_cell.angle_gamma   90.00
#
_symmetry.space_group_name_H-M   'P 1'
#
loop_
_entity.id
_entity.type
_entity.pdbx_description
1 polymer ?
#
loop_
_entity_poly.entity_id
_entity_poly.type
_entity_poly.pdbx_seq_one_letter_code
_entity_poly.pdbx_strand_id
1 'polypeptide(L)'
;MSPQIYPQIKPELQVCVVGKSSGEISEYFKLNQTPLEQADAAIFIVSAVDGISASDIEIWNTARELYVPSLILISELSNGETDFDDMSAIAGRMLDPVQTPFLVLHDDSGNPTALIDLETLKLSDYSNGSREERESDPEHKVLVFEFRKEFLEASEEFGPNAFEEALSFPAIPFISANGLGSFEIATFLNKLPSRS
;
A
#
# COMPACT_ATOMS: atom_id res chain seq x y z
N MET A 1 -15.49 -1.43 -16.90
CA MET A 1 -15.31 -0.87 -15.54
C MET A 1 -15.58 -2.00 -14.57
N SER A 2 -14.56 -2.48 -13.87
CA SER A 2 -14.76 -3.38 -12.73
C SER A 2 -15.56 -2.61 -11.65
N PRO A 3 -16.48 -3.26 -10.93
CA PRO A 3 -17.22 -2.59 -9.85
C PRO A 3 -16.22 -2.02 -8.83
N GLN A 4 -16.48 -0.82 -8.32
CA GLN A 4 -15.64 -0.21 -7.29
C GLN A 4 -15.85 -0.97 -5.98
N ILE A 5 -14.80 -1.62 -5.47
CA ILE A 5 -14.83 -2.46 -4.26
C ILE A 5 -14.18 -1.79 -3.03
N TYR A 6 -13.83 -0.51 -3.15
CA TYR A 6 -13.13 0.29 -2.15
C TYR A 6 -13.86 1.61 -1.89
N PRO A 7 -13.75 2.21 -0.69
CA PRO A 7 -14.39 3.48 -0.38
C PRO A 7 -13.89 4.58 -1.31
N GLN A 8 -14.78 5.47 -1.74
CA GLN A 8 -14.39 6.59 -2.59
C GLN A 8 -13.31 7.44 -1.87
N ILE A 9 -12.22 7.72 -2.59
CA ILE A 9 -11.18 8.63 -2.12
C ILE A 9 -11.73 10.06 -2.26
N LYS A 10 -11.50 10.88 -1.23
CA LYS A 10 -11.89 12.30 -1.19
C LYS A 10 -11.51 13.02 -2.51
N PRO A 11 -12.47 13.50 -3.32
CA PRO A 11 -12.21 14.11 -4.62
C PRO A 11 -11.28 15.34 -4.58
N GLU A 12 -11.27 16.03 -3.45
CA GLU A 12 -10.44 17.20 -3.19
C GLU A 12 -8.99 16.86 -2.86
N LEU A 13 -8.70 15.60 -2.47
CA LEU A 13 -7.36 15.16 -2.11
C LEU A 13 -6.44 15.19 -3.32
N GLN A 14 -5.43 16.06 -3.28
CA GLN A 14 -4.43 16.21 -4.31
C GLN A 14 -3.33 15.15 -4.13
N VAL A 15 -3.17 14.25 -5.09
CA VAL A 15 -2.24 13.11 -4.96
C VAL A 15 -1.18 13.16 -6.06
N CYS A 16 0.09 13.17 -5.66
CA CYS A 16 1.19 12.92 -6.59
C CYS A 16 1.39 11.40 -6.73
N VAL A 17 1.39 10.87 -7.95
CA VAL A 17 1.63 9.45 -8.20
C VAL A 17 2.91 9.29 -9.01
N VAL A 18 3.87 8.57 -8.45
CA VAL A 18 5.25 8.46 -8.92
C VAL A 18 5.56 7.00 -9.23
N GLY A 19 6.32 6.76 -10.30
CA GLY A 19 6.70 5.43 -10.75
C GLY A 19 5.91 4.91 -11.96
N LYS A 20 6.28 3.70 -12.39
CA LYS A 20 5.68 3.01 -13.53
C LYS A 20 4.17 2.81 -13.30
N SER A 21 3.36 2.92 -14.36
CA SER A 21 1.90 2.80 -14.30
C SER A 21 1.17 3.88 -13.47
N SER A 22 1.82 5.01 -13.16
CA SER A 22 1.19 6.12 -12.43
C SER A 22 -0.13 6.59 -13.04
N GLY A 23 -0.22 6.67 -14.37
CA GLY A 23 -1.46 6.99 -15.08
C GLY A 23 -2.58 5.96 -14.85
N GLU A 24 -2.25 4.67 -14.92
CA GLU A 24 -3.20 3.57 -14.72
C GLU A 24 -3.70 3.53 -13.27
N ILE A 25 -2.80 3.71 -12.30
CA ILE A 25 -3.14 3.76 -10.87
C ILE A 25 -4.05 4.96 -10.59
N SER A 26 -3.73 6.14 -11.12
CA SER A 26 -4.56 7.32 -10.91
C SER A 26 -5.93 7.21 -11.56
N GLU A 27 -6.02 6.59 -12.74
CA GLU A 27 -7.32 6.30 -13.36
C GLU A 27 -8.12 5.28 -12.53
N TYR A 28 -7.46 4.20 -12.07
CA TYR A 28 -8.10 3.16 -11.26
C TYR A 28 -8.74 3.72 -10.00
N PHE A 29 -8.00 4.57 -9.27
CA PHE A 29 -8.43 5.19 -8.02
C PHE A 29 -9.20 6.51 -8.21
N LYS A 30 -9.33 7.00 -9.46
CA LYS A 30 -9.92 8.30 -9.80
C LYS A 30 -9.28 9.46 -9.03
N LEU A 31 -7.95 9.45 -8.91
CA LEU A 31 -7.19 10.42 -8.12
C LEU A 31 -7.13 11.77 -8.83
N ASN A 32 -7.13 12.84 -8.03
CA ASN A 32 -6.83 14.18 -8.51
C ASN A 32 -5.31 14.34 -8.57
N GLN A 33 -4.71 14.04 -9.73
CA GLN A 33 -3.26 14.11 -9.88
C GLN A 33 -2.74 15.54 -9.81
N THR A 34 -1.67 15.74 -9.05
CA THR A 34 -1.00 17.03 -8.94
C THR A 34 0.52 16.87 -8.86
N PRO A 35 1.32 17.90 -9.19
CA PRO A 35 2.75 17.92 -8.86
C PRO A 35 3.00 17.83 -7.35
N LEU A 36 4.12 17.21 -6.96
CA LEU A 36 4.44 16.92 -5.56
C LEU A 36 4.37 18.16 -4.64
N GLU A 37 4.77 19.33 -5.12
CA GLU A 37 4.80 20.58 -4.36
C GLU A 37 3.40 21.05 -3.94
N GLN A 38 2.37 20.61 -4.66
CA GLN A 38 0.96 20.93 -4.42
C GLN A 38 0.20 19.75 -3.81
N ALA A 39 0.86 18.61 -3.60
CA ALA A 39 0.22 17.38 -3.16
C ALA A 39 -0.08 17.37 -1.65
N ASP A 40 -1.21 16.76 -1.31
CA ASP A 40 -1.59 16.38 0.04
C ASP A 40 -0.98 15.01 0.41
N ALA A 41 -0.77 14.17 -0.60
CA ALA A 41 -0.27 12.82 -0.47
C ALA A 41 0.58 12.44 -1.68
N ALA A 42 1.49 11.50 -1.49
CA ALA A 42 2.21 10.87 -2.58
C ALA A 42 2.03 9.34 -2.56
N ILE A 43 1.91 8.74 -3.74
CA ILE A 43 1.98 7.29 -3.93
C ILE A 43 3.22 7.00 -4.74
N PHE A 44 4.13 6.20 -4.18
CA PHE A 44 5.32 5.72 -4.88
C PHE A 44 5.13 4.27 -5.27
N ILE A 45 5.09 4.01 -6.57
CA ILE A 45 4.90 2.69 -7.13
C ILE A 45 6.26 1.99 -7.22
N VAL A 46 6.38 0.85 -6.57
CA VAL A 46 7.52 -0.06 -6.71
C VAL A 46 7.02 -1.31 -7.42
N SER A 47 7.57 -1.59 -8.59
CA SER A 47 7.23 -2.79 -9.34
C SER A 47 8.00 -3.99 -8.80
N ALA A 48 7.34 -5.13 -8.61
CA ALA A 48 8.01 -6.39 -8.30
C ALA A 48 8.90 -6.90 -9.47
N VAL A 49 8.71 -6.36 -10.68
CA VAL A 49 9.47 -6.71 -11.89
C VAL A 49 10.57 -5.71 -12.18
N ASP A 50 10.23 -4.41 -12.22
CA ASP A 50 11.14 -3.34 -12.63
C ASP A 50 11.77 -2.58 -11.45
N GLY A 51 11.29 -2.81 -10.23
CA GLY A 51 11.71 -2.06 -9.05
C GLY A 51 11.25 -0.60 -9.10
N ILE A 52 12.14 0.29 -8.66
CA ILE A 52 11.94 1.75 -8.63
C ILE A 52 13.11 2.44 -9.33
N SER A 53 12.83 3.49 -10.10
CA SER A 53 13.87 4.19 -10.86
C SER A 53 14.65 5.20 -10.00
N ALA A 54 15.86 5.57 -10.43
CA ALA A 54 16.66 6.59 -9.76
C ALA A 54 15.94 7.96 -9.71
N SER A 55 15.22 8.34 -10.78
CA SER A 55 14.43 9.57 -10.80
C SER A 55 13.26 9.53 -9.81
N ASP A 56 12.63 8.37 -9.62
CA ASP A 56 11.55 8.25 -8.63
C ASP A 56 12.09 8.35 -7.19
N ILE A 57 13.31 7.84 -6.94
CA ILE A 57 14.02 8.00 -5.66
C ILE A 57 14.38 9.49 -5.41
N GLU A 58 14.76 10.25 -6.44
CA GLU A 58 14.96 11.70 -6.28
C GLU A 58 13.66 12.40 -5.83
N ILE A 59 12.52 12.05 -6.45
CA ILE A 59 11.21 12.58 -6.06
C ILE A 59 10.84 12.14 -4.63
N TRP A 60 11.20 10.92 -4.23
CA TRP A 60 11.04 10.45 -2.85
C TRP A 60 11.74 11.36 -1.85
N ASN A 61 13.02 11.67 -2.10
CA ASN A 61 13.79 12.55 -1.24
C ASN A 61 13.15 13.94 -1.13
N THR A 62 12.67 14.51 -2.24
CA THR A 62 11.91 15.76 -2.22
C THR A 62 10.62 15.66 -1.40
N ALA A 63 9.90 14.53 -1.47
CA ALA A 63 8.69 14.32 -0.68
C ALA A 63 9.00 14.29 0.84
N ARG A 64 10.18 13.80 1.22
CA ARG A 64 10.67 13.83 2.61
C ARG A 64 11.00 15.25 3.06
N GLU A 65 11.68 16.03 2.24
CA GLU A 65 11.98 17.44 2.53
C GLU A 65 10.71 18.28 2.72
N LEU A 66 9.66 17.97 1.96
CA LEU A 66 8.36 18.66 2.01
C LEU A 66 7.40 18.09 3.06
N TYR A 67 7.78 17.03 3.78
CA TYR A 67 6.93 16.30 4.72
C TYR A 67 5.58 15.88 4.11
N VAL A 68 5.58 15.46 2.84
CA VAL A 68 4.36 14.99 2.16
C VAL A 68 4.07 13.54 2.58
N PRO A 69 2.94 13.24 3.23
CA PRO A 69 2.56 11.85 3.56
C PRO A 69 2.67 10.93 2.34
N SER A 70 3.40 9.83 2.48
CA SER A 70 3.75 8.97 1.34
C SER A 70 3.40 7.52 1.61
N LEU A 71 2.73 6.90 0.64
CA LEU A 71 2.38 5.48 0.63
C LEU A 71 3.20 4.77 -0.45
N ILE A 72 3.71 3.58 -0.15
CA ILE A 72 4.38 2.72 -1.11
C ILE A 72 3.36 1.72 -1.66
N LEU A 73 3.19 1.69 -2.98
CA LEU A 73 2.33 0.75 -3.67
C LEU A 73 3.21 -0.29 -4.38
N ILE A 74 3.15 -1.53 -3.90
CA ILE A 74 3.87 -2.64 -4.56
C ILE A 74 2.97 -3.23 -5.63
N SER A 75 3.43 -3.17 -6.89
CA SER A 75 2.67 -3.61 -8.07
C SER A 75 3.34 -4.77 -8.79
N GLU A 76 2.67 -5.30 -9.81
CA GLU A 76 3.17 -6.40 -10.66
C GLU A 76 3.52 -7.67 -9.85
N LEU A 77 2.81 -7.89 -8.73
CA LEU A 77 2.85 -9.14 -7.97
C LEU A 77 2.25 -10.26 -8.83
N SER A 78 3.09 -11.20 -9.26
CA SER A 78 2.71 -12.37 -10.05
C SER A 78 2.54 -13.61 -9.16
N ASN A 79 2.14 -14.74 -9.75
CA ASN A 79 1.90 -15.99 -9.03
C ASN A 79 3.20 -16.62 -8.50
N GLY A 80 3.69 -16.12 -7.36
CA GLY A 80 4.74 -16.75 -6.56
C GLY A 80 6.17 -16.60 -7.07
N GLU A 81 6.45 -15.72 -8.03
CA GLU A 81 7.85 -15.44 -8.44
C GLU A 81 8.54 -14.44 -7.51
N THR A 82 7.76 -13.52 -6.95
CA THR A 82 8.26 -12.46 -6.05
C THR A 82 7.28 -12.26 -4.91
N ASP A 83 7.73 -12.52 -3.69
CA ASP A 83 6.93 -12.32 -2.48
C ASP A 83 6.81 -10.83 -2.12
N PHE A 84 5.63 -10.45 -1.64
CA PHE A 84 5.32 -9.05 -1.36
C PHE A 84 6.14 -8.48 -0.19
N ASP A 85 6.40 -9.27 0.85
CA ASP A 85 7.20 -8.87 2.01
C ASP A 85 8.69 -8.68 1.62
N ASP A 86 9.22 -9.52 0.74
CA ASP A 86 10.55 -9.33 0.16
C ASP A 86 10.65 -8.00 -0.61
N MET A 87 9.64 -7.70 -1.45
CA MET A 87 9.60 -6.43 -2.18
C MET A 87 9.43 -5.22 -1.25
N SER A 88 8.67 -5.37 -0.17
CA SER A 88 8.54 -4.33 0.86
C SER A 88 9.88 -4.06 1.54
N ALA A 89 10.63 -5.12 1.86
CA ALA A 89 11.99 -4.99 2.41
C ALA A 89 13.00 -4.40 1.40
N ILE A 90 12.84 -4.66 0.09
CA ILE A 90 13.62 -4.00 -0.96
C ILE A 90 13.28 -2.52 -1.05
N ALA A 91 11.99 -2.17 -1.07
CA ALA A 91 11.53 -0.78 -1.10
C ALA A 91 12.08 0.01 0.10
N GLY A 92 12.02 -0.58 1.31
CA GLY A 92 12.55 0.03 2.52
C GLY A 92 14.06 0.26 2.54
N ARG A 93 14.82 -0.48 1.71
CA ARG A 93 16.27 -0.26 1.53
C ARG A 93 16.60 0.80 0.50
N MET A 94 15.73 1.01 -0.50
CA MET A 94 15.94 1.97 -1.60
C MET A 94 15.41 3.36 -1.26
N LEU A 95 14.38 3.42 -0.41
CA LEU A 95 13.71 4.64 0.04
C LEU A 95 14.08 4.90 1.51
N ASP A 96 13.10 4.92 2.40
CA ASP A 96 13.29 4.86 3.86
C ASP A 96 12.58 3.61 4.41
N PRO A 97 12.87 3.18 5.66
CA PRO A 97 12.16 2.07 6.28
C PRO A 97 10.64 2.17 6.14
N VAL A 98 10.04 1.15 5.52
CA VAL A 98 8.60 1.06 5.28
C VAL A 98 7.92 0.16 6.32
N GLN A 99 6.64 0.37 6.53
CA GLN A 99 5.80 -0.46 7.39
C GLN A 99 4.92 -1.36 6.55
N THR A 100 4.75 -2.62 6.96
CA THR A 100 4.01 -3.62 6.18
C THR A 100 2.73 -4.03 6.93
N PRO A 101 1.68 -3.18 6.98
CA PRO A 101 0.49 -3.43 7.81
C PRO A 101 -0.35 -4.64 7.37
N PHE A 102 -0.17 -5.10 6.13
CA PHE A 102 -0.87 -6.26 5.57
C PHE A 102 0.11 -7.21 4.92
N LEU A 103 -0.15 -8.52 5.01
CA LEU A 103 0.56 -9.54 4.23
C LEU A 103 -0.37 -10.21 3.23
N VAL A 104 0.21 -10.66 2.11
CA VAL A 104 -0.53 -11.33 1.03
C VAL A 104 -0.73 -12.80 1.36
N LEU A 105 -1.97 -13.27 1.24
CA LEU A 105 -2.33 -14.67 1.28
C LEU A 105 -2.64 -15.18 -0.12
N HIS A 106 -2.10 -16.36 -0.42
CA HIS A 106 -2.26 -17.03 -1.69
C HIS A 106 -3.30 -18.16 -1.59
N ASP A 107 -4.03 -18.39 -2.68
CA ASP A 107 -4.88 -19.58 -2.81
C ASP A 107 -4.04 -20.84 -3.10
N ASP A 108 -4.70 -22.01 -3.18
CA ASP A 108 -4.05 -23.30 -3.49
C ASP A 108 -3.34 -23.34 -4.86
N SER A 109 -3.68 -22.40 -5.75
CA SER A 109 -3.05 -22.25 -7.07
C SER A 109 -1.91 -21.23 -7.07
N GLY A 110 -1.58 -20.66 -5.91
CA GLY A 110 -0.55 -19.64 -5.75
C GLY A 110 -0.97 -18.25 -6.21
N ASN A 111 -2.26 -17.98 -6.42
CA ASN A 111 -2.73 -16.64 -6.77
C ASN A 111 -2.91 -15.79 -5.50
N PRO A 112 -2.46 -14.53 -5.50
CA PRO A 112 -2.71 -13.60 -4.39
C PRO A 112 -4.19 -13.21 -4.36
N THR A 113 -4.91 -13.67 -3.34
CA THR A 113 -6.38 -13.56 -3.26
C THR A 113 -6.89 -12.89 -2.00
N ALA A 114 -6.08 -12.77 -0.96
CA ALA A 114 -6.49 -12.13 0.28
C ALA A 114 -5.33 -11.38 0.95
N LEU A 115 -5.68 -10.49 1.88
CA LEU A 115 -4.73 -9.82 2.76
C LEU A 115 -5.03 -10.18 4.21
N ILE A 116 -4.01 -10.37 5.02
CA ILE A 116 -4.13 -10.44 6.48
C ILE A 116 -3.63 -9.14 7.10
N ASP A 117 -4.49 -8.51 7.89
CA ASP A 117 -4.19 -7.31 8.68
C ASP A 117 -3.33 -7.68 9.90
N LEU A 118 -2.13 -7.10 10.01
CA LEU A 118 -1.20 -7.39 11.10
C LEU A 118 -1.56 -6.72 12.41
N GLU A 119 -2.49 -5.75 12.44
CA GLU A 119 -3.05 -5.18 13.66
C GLU A 119 -4.20 -6.03 14.18
N THR A 120 -5.15 -6.41 13.31
CA THR A 120 -6.40 -7.06 13.72
C THR A 120 -6.41 -8.59 13.55
N LEU A 121 -5.48 -9.17 12.78
CA LEU A 121 -5.52 -10.56 12.29
C LEU A 121 -6.75 -10.89 11.44
N LYS A 122 -7.48 -9.90 10.92
CA LYS A 122 -8.59 -10.16 10.01
C LYS A 122 -8.10 -10.33 8.59
N LEU A 123 -8.85 -11.11 7.82
CA LEU A 123 -8.62 -11.31 6.41
C LEU A 123 -9.52 -10.39 5.58
N SER A 124 -8.96 -9.82 4.53
CA SER A 124 -9.67 -9.14 3.45
C SER A 124 -9.58 -10.02 2.20
N ASP A 125 -10.64 -10.73 1.87
CA ASP A 125 -10.72 -11.64 0.74
C ASP A 125 -11.16 -10.90 -0.53
N TYR A 126 -10.45 -11.09 -1.64
CA TYR A 126 -10.67 -10.45 -2.94
C TYR A 126 -10.98 -11.47 -4.05
N SER A 127 -11.15 -12.75 -3.72
CA SER A 127 -11.30 -13.85 -4.69
C SER A 127 -12.58 -13.76 -5.53
N ASN A 128 -13.65 -13.15 -5.01
CA ASN A 128 -14.98 -13.14 -5.63
C ASN A 128 -15.33 -11.84 -6.35
N GLY A 129 -14.33 -10.99 -6.65
CA GLY A 129 -14.56 -9.68 -7.29
C GLY A 129 -15.20 -8.63 -6.38
N SER A 130 -15.21 -8.87 -5.07
CA SER A 130 -15.57 -7.95 -3.99
C SER A 130 -14.62 -8.16 -2.82
N ARG A 131 -14.53 -7.16 -1.91
CA ARG A 131 -13.84 -7.33 -0.63
C ARG A 131 -14.77 -7.93 0.41
N GLU A 132 -14.40 -9.07 0.96
CA GLU A 132 -15.09 -9.70 2.09
C GLU A 132 -14.15 -9.78 3.31
N GLU A 133 -14.59 -9.23 4.44
CA GLU A 133 -13.83 -9.32 5.68
C GLU A 133 -14.22 -10.59 6.45
N ARG A 134 -13.23 -11.37 6.90
CA ARG A 134 -13.44 -12.57 7.71
C ARG A 134 -12.35 -12.76 8.76
N GLU A 135 -12.63 -13.59 9.75
CA GLU A 135 -11.64 -13.99 10.76
C GLU A 135 -10.55 -14.86 10.14
N SER A 136 -9.31 -14.72 10.62
CA SER A 136 -8.23 -15.62 10.22
C SER A 136 -8.24 -16.93 11.01
N ASP A 137 -7.95 -18.01 10.30
CA ASP A 137 -7.70 -19.31 10.91
C ASP A 137 -6.40 -19.34 11.73
N PRO A 138 -6.25 -20.25 12.71
CA PRO A 138 -5.06 -20.36 13.54
C PRO A 138 -3.74 -20.51 12.75
N GLU A 139 -3.78 -21.19 11.61
CA GLU A 139 -2.60 -21.40 10.76
C GLU A 139 -2.05 -20.08 10.22
N HIS A 140 -2.93 -19.17 9.77
CA HIS A 140 -2.53 -17.83 9.33
C HIS A 140 -1.82 -17.06 10.45
N LYS A 141 -2.31 -17.17 11.69
CA LYS A 141 -1.76 -16.46 12.86
C LYS A 141 -0.35 -16.95 13.21
N VAL A 142 -0.09 -18.24 13.01
CA VAL A 142 1.25 -18.82 13.18
C VAL A 142 2.18 -18.29 12.09
N LEU A 143 1.72 -18.25 10.84
CA LEU A 143 2.52 -17.78 9.70
C LEU A 143 2.98 -16.33 9.86
N VAL A 144 2.11 -15.45 10.36
CA VAL A 144 2.41 -14.02 10.47
C VAL A 144 2.95 -13.57 11.83
N PHE A 145 3.24 -14.52 12.74
CA PHE A 145 3.52 -14.19 14.14
C PHE A 145 4.70 -13.22 14.32
N GLU A 146 5.84 -13.48 13.69
CA GLU A 146 7.02 -12.61 13.79
C GLU A 146 6.79 -11.27 13.09
N PHE A 147 6.23 -11.28 11.87
CA PHE A 147 5.88 -10.04 11.14
C PHE A 147 4.94 -9.13 11.94
N ARG A 148 3.92 -9.73 12.58
CA ARG A 148 2.99 -8.99 13.44
C ARG A 148 3.72 -8.37 14.63
N LYS A 149 4.62 -9.12 15.26
CA LYS A 149 5.37 -8.61 16.41
C LYS A 149 6.20 -7.40 16.00
N GLU A 150 6.97 -7.51 14.91
CA GLU A 150 7.78 -6.40 14.38
C GLU A 150 6.92 -5.19 14.00
N PHE A 151 5.80 -5.42 13.32
CA PHE A 151 4.86 -4.36 12.93
C PHE A 151 4.26 -3.64 14.15
N LEU A 152 3.84 -4.37 15.18
CA LEU A 152 3.24 -3.76 16.38
C LEU A 152 4.26 -2.96 17.19
N GLU A 153 5.50 -3.45 17.30
CA GLU A 153 6.59 -2.72 17.95
C GLU A 153 6.89 -1.39 17.23
N ALA A 154 6.99 -1.43 15.89
CA ALA A 154 7.19 -0.23 15.09
C ALA A 154 5.98 0.72 15.14
N SER A 155 4.76 0.20 15.08
CA SER A 155 3.54 1.01 15.18
C SER A 155 3.42 1.71 16.53
N GLU A 156 3.85 1.09 17.62
CA GLU A 156 3.90 1.73 18.94
C GLU A 156 4.96 2.84 19.00
N GLU A 157 6.12 2.63 18.37
CA GLU A 157 7.21 3.61 18.30
C GLU A 157 6.81 4.89 17.55
N PHE A 158 6.22 4.76 16.37
CA PHE A 158 5.84 5.92 15.55
C PHE A 158 4.52 6.58 16.00
N GLY A 159 3.65 5.83 16.66
CA GLY A 159 2.35 6.31 17.12
C GLY A 159 1.25 6.30 16.05
N PRO A 160 -0.02 6.56 16.44
CA PRO A 160 -1.20 6.28 15.63
C PRO A 160 -1.39 7.20 14.41
N ASN A 161 -0.75 8.38 14.40
CA ASN A 161 -0.87 9.37 13.32
C ASN A 161 0.39 9.46 12.45
N ALA A 162 1.31 8.50 12.57
CA ALA A 162 2.62 8.59 11.95
C ALA A 162 2.57 8.67 10.43
N PHE A 163 1.56 8.10 9.80
CA PHE A 163 1.38 8.21 8.35
C PHE A 163 0.98 9.63 7.95
N GLU A 164 -0.02 10.20 8.63
CA GLU A 164 -0.53 11.55 8.41
C GLU A 164 0.54 12.62 8.64
N GLU A 165 1.47 12.35 9.56
CA GLU A 165 2.59 13.22 9.90
C GLU A 165 3.85 12.97 9.05
N ALA A 166 3.77 12.08 8.05
CA ALA A 166 4.88 11.69 7.16
C ALA A 166 6.10 11.12 7.89
N LEU A 167 5.87 10.44 9.02
CA LEU A 167 6.88 9.77 9.85
C LEU A 167 6.95 8.26 9.61
N SER A 168 5.89 7.66 9.09
CA SER A 168 5.85 6.25 8.70
C SER A 168 5.30 6.08 7.29
N PHE A 169 5.83 5.10 6.55
CA PHE A 169 5.53 4.90 5.14
C PHE A 169 4.96 3.49 4.92
N PRO A 170 3.63 3.32 4.85
CA PRO A 170 3.03 2.01 4.67
C PRO A 170 3.29 1.49 3.24
N ALA A 171 3.73 0.25 3.13
CA ALA A 171 3.79 -0.52 1.89
C ALA A 171 2.56 -1.40 1.76
N ILE A 172 1.82 -1.24 0.66
CA ILE A 172 0.56 -1.95 0.40
C ILE A 172 0.67 -2.68 -0.95
N PRO A 173 0.30 -3.98 -1.03
CA PRO A 173 0.26 -4.69 -2.30
C PRO A 173 -0.92 -4.18 -3.13
N PHE A 174 -0.79 -4.15 -4.46
CA PHE A 174 -1.90 -3.80 -5.33
C PHE A 174 -1.93 -4.64 -6.60
N ILE A 175 -3.11 -5.20 -6.87
CA ILE A 175 -3.38 -5.97 -8.10
C ILE A 175 -4.70 -5.49 -8.69
N SER A 176 -4.61 -4.76 -9.80
CA SER A 176 -5.78 -4.16 -10.45
C SER A 176 -6.79 -5.19 -10.97
N ALA A 177 -6.32 -6.39 -11.33
CA ALA A 177 -7.14 -7.45 -11.93
C ALA A 177 -8.24 -7.98 -10.99
N ASN A 178 -7.93 -8.17 -9.71
CA ASN A 178 -8.90 -8.60 -8.68
C ASN A 178 -9.22 -7.48 -7.66
N GLY A 179 -8.51 -6.35 -7.73
CA GLY A 179 -8.67 -5.20 -6.84
C GLY A 179 -8.04 -5.40 -5.45
N LEU A 180 -7.19 -6.41 -5.26
CA LEU A 180 -6.48 -6.64 -4.00
C LEU A 180 -5.70 -5.38 -3.59
N GLY A 181 -5.82 -5.02 -2.31
CA GLY A 181 -5.19 -3.83 -1.70
C GLY A 181 -5.88 -2.50 -2.00
N SER A 182 -6.87 -2.46 -2.89
CA SER A 182 -7.54 -1.21 -3.24
C SER A 182 -8.28 -0.56 -2.06
N PHE A 183 -8.89 -1.37 -1.19
CA PHE A 183 -9.57 -0.88 0.00
C PHE A 183 -8.59 -0.31 1.02
N GLU A 184 -7.47 -0.99 1.24
CA GLU A 184 -6.44 -0.58 2.20
C GLU A 184 -5.78 0.72 1.76
N ILE A 185 -5.41 0.85 0.48
CA ILE A 185 -4.88 2.09 -0.10
C ILE A 185 -5.87 3.24 0.07
N ALA A 186 -7.14 3.03 -0.32
CA ALA A 186 -8.17 4.05 -0.20
C ALA A 186 -8.42 4.44 1.27
N THR A 187 -8.31 3.49 2.20
CA THR A 187 -8.43 3.75 3.63
C THR A 187 -7.32 4.67 4.13
N PHE A 188 -6.05 4.40 3.79
CA PHE A 188 -4.94 5.27 4.15
C PHE A 188 -5.10 6.67 3.56
N LEU A 189 -5.35 6.79 2.25
CA LEU A 189 -5.54 8.09 1.60
C LEU A 189 -6.69 8.90 2.22
N ASN A 190 -7.77 8.23 2.63
CA ASN A 190 -8.89 8.89 3.28
C ASN A 190 -8.62 9.36 4.72
N LYS A 191 -7.52 8.96 5.36
CA LYS A 191 -7.10 9.55 6.64
C LYS A 191 -6.50 10.95 6.47
N LEU A 192 -5.90 11.23 5.31
CA LEU A 192 -5.18 12.47 5.07
C LEU A 192 -6.10 13.68 4.92
N PRO A 193 -5.75 14.84 5.49
CA PRO A 193 -6.47 16.08 5.23
C PRO A 193 -6.19 16.55 3.79
N SER A 194 -7.19 17.17 3.15
CA SER A 194 -6.99 17.90 1.89
C SER A 194 -6.57 19.34 2.20
N ARG A 195 -5.53 19.85 1.55
CA ARG A 195 -5.19 21.28 1.61
C ARG A 195 -6.32 22.07 0.94
N SER A 196 -6.99 22.90 1.73
CA SER A 196 -8.04 23.83 1.28
C SER A 196 -7.50 24.95 0.42
#